data_AF-A0A7Y2ASH4-F1
#
_entry.id   AF-A0A7Y2ASH4-F1
#
_cell.length_a   1.000
_cell.length_b   1.000
_cell.length_c   1.000
_cell.angle_alpha   90.00
_cell.angle_beta   90.00
_cell.angle_gamma   90.00
#
_symmetry.space_group_name_H-M   'P 1'
#
loop_
_entity.id
_entity.type
_entity.pdbx_description
1 polymer ?
#
loop_
_entity_poly.entity_id
_entity_poly.type
_entity_poly.pdbx_seq_one_letter_code
_entity_poly.pdbx_strand_id
1 'polypeptide(L)' 'DGILSKYASPTLTAVDQHGEQMGEIAAELLIEKIEREEDYEEEESYTTRVLAATIVERESTPDF' A
#
# COMPACT_ATOMS: atom_id res chain seq x y z
N ASP A 1 0.58 9.54 2.88
CA ASP A 1 1.26 10.82 3.22
C ASP A 1 1.14 11.32 4.70
N GLY A 2 1.09 10.45 5.72
CA GLY A 2 1.14 10.76 7.17
C GLY A 2 0.68 12.15 7.66
N ILE A 3 -0.55 12.29 8.20
CA ILE A 3 -1.10 13.59 8.62
C ILE A 3 -0.20 14.34 9.62
N LEU A 4 0.42 13.65 10.56
CA LEU A 4 1.32 14.25 11.54
C LEU A 4 2.59 14.82 10.90
N SER A 5 3.09 14.18 9.84
CA SER A 5 4.28 14.62 9.09
C SER A 5 4.07 16.00 8.44
N LYS A 6 2.81 16.38 8.16
CA LYS A 6 2.44 17.69 7.59
C LYS A 6 2.47 18.83 8.60
N TYR A 7 2.39 18.54 9.89
CA TYR A 7 2.33 19.54 10.96
C TYR A 7 3.60 19.60 11.81
N ALA A 8 4.60 18.77 11.50
CA ALA A 8 5.92 18.88 12.09
C ALA A 8 6.62 20.19 11.66
N SER A 9 7.59 20.65 12.44
CA SER A 9 8.50 21.74 12.06
C SER A 9 9.95 21.28 12.24
N PRO A 10 10.69 21.03 11.14
CA PRO A 10 10.26 21.13 9.74
C PRO A 10 9.23 20.07 9.35
N THR A 11 8.44 20.33 8.31
CA THR A 11 7.53 19.33 7.75
C THR A 11 8.32 18.14 7.19
N LEU A 12 7.86 16.91 7.44
CA LEU A 12 8.65 15.71 7.20
C LEU A 12 8.42 15.10 5.82
N THR A 13 9.52 14.90 5.09
CA THR A 13 9.53 14.06 3.90
C THR A 13 9.13 12.64 4.29
N ALA A 14 8.22 12.03 3.54
CA ALA A 14 7.67 10.73 3.86
C ALA A 14 7.49 9.87 2.61
N VAL A 15 7.41 8.56 2.78
CA VAL A 15 7.00 7.64 1.72
C VAL A 15 5.48 7.50 1.78
N ASP A 16 4.79 7.83 0.70
CA ASP A 16 3.42 7.40 0.48
C ASP A 16 3.41 5.95 -0.02
N GLN A 17 2.78 5.09 0.76
CA GLN A 17 2.64 3.67 0.46
C GLN A 17 1.39 3.36 -0.35
N HIS A 18 0.50 4.35 -0.55
CA HIS A 18 -0.81 4.17 -1.21
C HIS A 18 -1.69 3.16 -0.48
N GLY A 19 -1.88 3.37 0.83
CA GLY A 19 -2.58 2.43 1.72
C GLY A 19 -4.01 2.08 1.31
N GLU A 20 -4.74 3.02 0.72
CA GLU A 20 -6.08 2.78 0.17
C GLU A 20 -6.04 1.78 -0.99
N GLN A 21 -5.17 2.02 -1.98
CA GLN A 21 -4.97 1.10 -3.10
C GLN A 21 -4.45 -0.27 -2.63
N MET A 22 -3.55 -0.31 -1.65
CA MET A 22 -3.11 -1.58 -1.05
C MET A 22 -4.29 -2.35 -0.44
N GLY A 23 -5.20 -1.66 0.24
CA GLY A 23 -6.40 -2.26 0.83
C GLY A 23 -7.39 -2.78 -0.20
N GLU A 24 -7.62 -2.02 -1.28
CA GLU A 24 -8.47 -2.42 -2.41
C GLU A 24 -7.97 -3.73 -3.05
N ILE A 25 -6.69 -3.77 -3.42
CA ILE A 25 -6.07 -4.96 -4.02
C ILE A 25 -6.10 -6.15 -3.04
N ALA A 26 -5.86 -5.91 -1.76
CA ALA A 26 -5.92 -6.98 -0.76
C ALA A 26 -7.34 -7.57 -0.62
N ALA A 27 -8.37 -6.71 -0.67
CA ALA A 27 -9.76 -7.15 -0.64
C ALA A 27 -10.14 -7.93 -1.91
N GLU A 28 -9.74 -7.45 -3.08
CA GLU A 28 -9.94 -8.14 -4.36
C GLU A 28 -9.30 -9.54 -4.35
N LEU A 29 -8.01 -9.65 -3.98
CA LEU A 29 -7.31 -10.93 -3.87
C LEU A 29 -7.97 -11.90 -2.88
N LEU A 30 -8.55 -11.38 -1.79
CA LEU A 30 -9.26 -12.20 -0.80
C LEU A 30 -10.59 -12.71 -1.35
N ILE A 31 -11.36 -11.85 -2.03
CA ILE A 31 -12.63 -12.22 -2.66
C ILE A 31 -12.37 -13.29 -3.72
N GLU A 32 -11.42 -13.06 -4.63
CA GLU A 32 -11.03 -14.02 -5.65
C GLU A 32 -10.62 -15.37 -5.05
N LYS A 33 -9.88 -15.37 -3.93
CA LYS A 33 -9.49 -16.60 -3.25
C LYS A 33 -10.69 -17.35 -2.68
N ILE A 34 -11.62 -16.65 -2.01
CA ILE A 34 -12.82 -17.27 -1.43
C ILE A 34 -13.72 -17.86 -2.53
N GLU A 35 -13.94 -17.11 -3.61
CA GLU A 35 -14.80 -17.55 -4.73
C GLU A 35 -14.21 -18.76 -5.48
N ARG A 36 -12.87 -18.89 -5.53
CA ARG A 36 -12.20 -20.05 -6.13
C ARG A 36 -12.19 -21.29 -5.23
N GLU A 37 -12.07 -21.13 -3.91
CA GLU A 37 -12.09 -22.27 -2.96
C GLU A 37 -13.45 -22.99 -2.91
N GLU A 38 -14.54 -22.38 -3.38
CA GLU A 38 -15.84 -23.05 -3.54
C GLU A 38 -15.80 -24.18 -4.59
N ASP A 39 -14.81 -24.19 -5.48
CA ASP A 39 -14.48 -25.31 -6.36
C ASP A 39 -13.52 -26.28 -5.63
N TYR A 40 -14.10 -27.30 -4.96
CA TYR A 40 -13.50 -28.27 -4.02
C TYR A 40 -12.23 -29.06 -4.45
N GLU A 41 -11.56 -28.70 -5.56
CA GLU A 41 -10.37 -29.38 -6.11
C GLU A 41 -9.13 -28.49 -6.25
N GLU A 42 -9.14 -27.22 -5.79
CA GLU A 42 -7.96 -26.34 -5.96
C GLU A 42 -6.84 -26.56 -4.91
N GLU A 43 -5.60 -26.72 -5.41
CA GLU A 43 -4.39 -26.69 -4.61
C GLU A 43 -4.15 -25.27 -4.03
N GLU A 44 -3.65 -25.20 -2.79
CA GLU A 44 -3.40 -23.93 -2.10
C GLU A 44 -2.43 -23.05 -2.89
N SER A 45 -2.93 -21.90 -3.38
CA SER A 45 -2.16 -20.96 -4.19
C SER A 45 -1.91 -19.63 -3.46
N TYR A 46 -0.78 -19.01 -3.77
CA TYR A 46 -0.37 -17.73 -3.18
C TYR A 46 -0.06 -16.71 -4.29
N THR A 47 -0.59 -15.51 -4.12
CA THR A 47 -0.37 -14.39 -5.04
C THR A 47 0.33 -13.25 -4.31
N THR A 48 1.34 -12.66 -4.95
CA THR A 48 2.01 -11.45 -4.48
C THR A 48 1.85 -10.34 -5.49
N ARG A 49 1.57 -9.13 -5.00
CA ARG A 49 1.51 -7.89 -5.80
C ARG A 49 2.49 -6.89 -5.23
N VAL A 50 3.21 -6.20 -6.12
CA VAL A 50 4.17 -5.14 -5.76
C VAL A 50 3.58 -3.82 -6.22
N LEU A 51 3.41 -2.89 -5.30
CA LEU A 51 2.95 -1.52 -5.59
C LEU A 51 4.12 -0.55 -5.55
N ALA A 52 4.13 0.40 -6.47
CA ALA A 52 5.12 1.47 -6.48
C ALA A 52 4.77 2.52 -5.42
N ALA A 53 5.68 2.74 -4.47
CA ALA A 53 5.55 3.81 -3.50
C ALA A 53 6.02 5.15 -4.09
N THR A 54 5.64 6.25 -3.44
CA THR A 54 6.02 7.61 -3.86
C THR A 54 6.72 8.33 -2.71
N ILE A 55 7.81 9.04 -2.99
CA ILE A 55 8.41 9.95 -2.00
C ILE A 55 7.64 11.27 -2.07
N VAL A 56 7.17 11.74 -0.91
CA VAL A 56 6.56 13.05 -0.73
C VAL A 56 7.59 13.93 -0.02
N GLU A 57 8.33 14.70 -0.81
CA GLU A 57 9.38 15.61 -0.34
C GLU A 57 8.79 16.83 0.38
N ARG A 58 9.49 17.26 1.43
CA ARG A 58 9.15 18.38 2.31
C ARG A 58 10.41 19.01 2.92
N GLU A 59 10.22 20.02 3.76
CA GLU A 59 11.27 20.84 4.38
C GLU A 59 12.37 20.05 5.11
N SER A 60 12.08 18.84 5.61
CA SER A 60 13.10 18.00 6.25
C SER A 60 14.18 17.47 5.29
N THR A 61 13.97 17.58 3.98
CA THR A 61 14.93 17.16 2.94
C THR A 61 15.18 18.34 2.01
N PRO A 62 16.19 19.17 2.30
CA PRO A 62 16.55 20.29 1.44
C PRO A 62 17.22 19.80 0.15
N ASP A 63 16.91 20.48 -0.96
CA ASP A 63 17.63 20.30 -2.23
C ASP A 63 19.12 20.71 -2.06
N PHE A 64 20.03 19.90 -2.59
CA PHE A 64 21.49 20.16 -2.60
C PHE A 64 21.94 20.80 -3.91
#